data_AF-A0A9P1HPB2-F1
#
_entry.id   AF-A0A9P1HPB2-F1
#
_cell.length_a   1.000
_cell.length_b   1.000
_cell.length_c   1.000
_cell.angle_alpha   90.00
_cell.angle_beta   90.00
_cell.angle_gamma   90.00
#
_symmetry.space_group_name_H-M   'P 1'
#
loop_
_entity.id
_entity.type
_entity.pdbx_description
1 polymer ?
#
loop_
_entity_poly.entity_id
_entity_poly.type
_entity_poly.pdbx_seq_one_letter_code
_entity_poly.pdbx_strand_id
1 'polypeptide(L)'
;MAAESGKVNQLLKKYGVFIECPYDKVRCVLTGHELKPTVSALEVSETVSLIANEGYALQEYIKSPKFQSAYDVHQILMENPDVFEELNKNLLGCKYTRRVLSRDRQTLLNHLNGKLFLRKKAKG
;
A
#
# COMPACT_ATOMS: atom_id res chain seq x y z
N MET A 1 -31.40 2.23 3.02
CA MET A 1 -30.18 2.88 3.55
C MET A 1 -28.99 2.01 3.11
N ALA A 2 -28.18 2.48 2.15
CA ALA A 2 -27.17 1.66 1.45
C ALA A 2 -25.80 2.39 1.38
N ALA A 3 -25.37 3.01 2.48
CA ALA A 3 -24.28 3.99 2.46
C ALA A 3 -22.92 3.50 2.98
N GLU A 4 -22.84 2.33 3.63
CA GLU A 4 -21.61 1.92 4.35
C GLU A 4 -20.75 0.92 3.57
N SER A 5 -21.35 -0.04 2.86
CA SER A 5 -20.64 -0.97 1.97
C SER A 5 -19.94 -0.26 0.79
N GLY A 6 -20.28 1.01 0.52
CA GLY A 6 -19.63 1.85 -0.48
C GLY A 6 -18.26 2.39 -0.06
N LYS A 7 -18.02 2.65 1.23
CA LYS A 7 -16.77 3.28 1.70
C LYS A 7 -15.57 2.35 1.63
N VAL A 8 -15.75 1.07 1.98
CA VAL A 8 -14.70 0.05 1.89
C VAL A 8 -14.32 -0.19 0.43
N ASN A 9 -15.31 -0.37 -0.44
CA ASN A 9 -15.09 -0.52 -1.87
C ASN A 9 -14.39 0.69 -2.51
N GLN A 10 -14.71 1.92 -2.06
CA GLN A 10 -13.99 3.12 -2.49
C GLN A 10 -12.52 3.11 -2.05
N LEU A 11 -12.22 2.67 -0.83
CA LEU A 11 -10.84 2.57 -0.35
C LEU A 11 -10.06 1.49 -1.12
N LEU A 12 -10.66 0.31 -1.32
CA LEU A 12 -10.05 -0.76 -2.10
C LEU A 12 -9.72 -0.30 -3.52
N LYS A 13 -10.68 0.36 -4.20
CA LYS A 13 -10.47 0.94 -5.53
C LYS A 13 -9.44 2.07 -5.54
N LYS A 14 -9.43 2.92 -4.51
CA LYS A 14 -8.52 4.08 -4.42
C LYS A 14 -7.06 3.66 -4.35
N TYR A 15 -6.75 2.65 -3.53
CA TYR A 15 -5.36 2.24 -3.31
C TYR A 15 -4.90 1.15 -4.28
N GLY A 16 -5.79 0.28 -4.78
CA GLY A 16 -5.44 -0.73 -5.78
C GLY A 16 -4.43 -1.79 -5.34
N VAL A 17 -4.06 -1.82 -4.05
CA VAL A 17 -3.03 -2.70 -3.47
C VAL A 17 -3.59 -3.72 -2.48
N PHE A 18 -4.90 -3.89 -2.46
CA PHE A 18 -5.58 -4.87 -1.63
C PHE A 18 -6.16 -5.95 -2.53
N ILE A 19 -5.89 -7.20 -2.20
CA ILE A 19 -6.46 -8.38 -2.87
C ILE A 19 -7.41 -9.09 -1.91
N GLU A 20 -8.47 -9.65 -2.46
CA GLU A 20 -9.36 -10.53 -1.71
C GLU A 20 -8.66 -11.87 -1.45
N CYS A 21 -8.91 -12.43 -0.28
CA CYS A 21 -8.36 -13.70 0.20
C CYS A 21 -9.51 -14.59 0.73
N PRO A 22 -9.27 -15.90 0.90
CA PRO A 22 -10.29 -16.80 1.41
C PRO A 22 -10.85 -16.34 2.77
N TYR A 23 -12.10 -16.69 3.05
CA TYR A 23 -12.81 -16.32 4.29
C TYR A 23 -13.01 -14.81 4.45
N ASP A 24 -13.35 -14.14 3.34
CA ASP A 24 -13.65 -12.71 3.24
C ASP A 24 -12.49 -11.77 3.62
N LYS A 25 -11.28 -12.28 3.88
CA LYS A 25 -10.13 -11.45 4.25
C LYS A 25 -9.67 -10.58 3.08
N VAL A 26 -9.09 -9.41 3.39
CA VAL A 26 -8.35 -8.62 2.41
C VAL A 26 -6.88 -8.56 2.80
N ARG A 27 -5.99 -8.72 1.83
CA ARG A 27 -4.55 -8.68 2.04
C ARG A 27 -3.93 -7.51 1.31
N CYS A 28 -3.13 -6.71 2.00
CA CYS A 28 -2.30 -5.70 1.37
C CYS A 28 -1.11 -6.37 0.67
N VAL A 29 -0.98 -6.23 -0.65
CA VAL A 29 0.13 -6.84 -1.41
C VAL A 29 1.48 -6.19 -1.09
N LEU A 30 1.49 -4.93 -0.67
CA LEU A 30 2.72 -4.19 -0.37
C LEU A 30 3.39 -4.66 0.92
N THR A 31 2.59 -4.96 1.95
CA THR A 31 3.09 -5.32 3.28
C THR A 31 2.88 -6.79 3.62
N GLY A 32 2.06 -7.49 2.83
CA GLY A 32 1.58 -8.83 3.09
C GLY A 32 0.59 -8.93 4.25
N HIS A 33 0.15 -7.82 4.85
CA HIS A 33 -0.72 -7.81 6.02
C HIS A 33 -2.15 -8.22 5.64
N GLU A 34 -2.69 -9.19 6.38
CA GLU A 34 -4.07 -9.66 6.22
C GLU A 34 -4.97 -8.93 7.21
N LEU A 35 -6.01 -8.33 6.68
CA LEU A 35 -7.08 -7.70 7.43
C LEU A 35 -8.29 -8.60 7.33
N LYS A 36 -8.82 -9.01 8.47
CA LYS A 36 -10.19 -9.53 8.50
C LYS A 36 -11.10 -8.34 8.21
N PRO A 37 -12.04 -8.41 7.26
CA PRO A 37 -13.15 -7.48 7.29
C PRO A 37 -13.80 -7.66 8.67
N THR A 38 -14.06 -6.56 9.36
CA THR A 38 -14.88 -6.61 10.57
C THR A 38 -16.34 -6.83 10.18
N VAL A 39 -16.62 -7.93 9.47
CA VAL A 39 -17.94 -8.55 9.49
C VAL A 39 -17.85 -9.60 10.59
N SER A 40 -18.29 -9.23 11.79
CA SER A 40 -18.77 -10.23 12.73
C SER A 40 -20.08 -10.78 12.16
N ALA A 41 -19.98 -11.64 11.16
CA ALA A 41 -21.03 -12.59 10.83
C ALA A 41 -20.90 -13.74 11.83
N LEU A 42 -21.33 -13.52 13.06
CA LEU A 42 -21.78 -14.59 13.91
C LEU A 42 -23.28 -14.69 13.67
N GLU A 43 -23.70 -15.81 13.09
CA GLU A 43 -25.09 -16.24 13.06
C GLU A 43 -25.65 -16.16 14.48
N VAL A 44 -26.54 -15.19 14.78
CA VAL A 44 -27.66 -15.37 15.71
C VAL A 44 -28.60 -14.14 15.77
N SER A 45 -29.87 -14.40 15.48
CA SER A 45 -31.06 -13.95 16.21
C SER A 45 -31.36 -12.43 16.36
N GLU A 46 -32.11 -11.94 15.38
CA GLU A 46 -33.32 -11.08 15.44
C GLU A 46 -33.50 -9.85 16.36
N THR A 47 -32.59 -9.41 17.24
CA THR A 47 -32.93 -8.21 18.07
C THR A 47 -31.80 -7.30 18.55
N VAL A 48 -30.59 -7.39 18.00
CA VAL A 48 -29.51 -6.46 18.37
C VAL A 48 -29.02 -5.74 17.12
N SER A 49 -29.24 -4.42 17.08
CA SER A 49 -28.61 -3.49 16.14
C SER A 49 -27.08 -3.56 16.28
N LEU A 50 -26.48 -4.54 15.62
CA LEU A 50 -25.04 -4.64 15.44
C LEU A 50 -24.65 -3.58 14.41
N ILE A 51 -24.06 -2.48 14.88
CA ILE A 51 -23.42 -1.50 14.01
C ILE A 51 -22.21 -2.21 13.38
N ALA A 52 -22.41 -2.74 12.18
CA ALA A 52 -21.38 -3.36 11.37
C ALA A 52 -20.28 -2.31 11.12
N ASN A 53 -19.15 -2.42 11.81
CA ASN A 53 -17.98 -1.58 11.56
C ASN A 53 -17.22 -2.11 10.34
N GLU A 54 -17.93 -2.25 9.22
CA GLU A 54 -17.36 -2.69 7.94
C GLU A 54 -16.20 -1.75 7.56
N GLY A 55 -14.97 -2.25 7.69
CA GLY A 55 -13.77 -1.54 7.29
C GLY A 55 -13.08 -0.67 8.35
N TYR A 56 -13.45 -0.74 9.63
CA TYR A 56 -12.68 -0.04 10.68
C TYR A 56 -11.21 -0.49 10.69
N ALA A 57 -10.96 -1.80 10.65
CA ALA A 57 -9.61 -2.36 10.57
C ALA A 57 -8.84 -1.89 9.33
N LEU A 58 -9.52 -1.76 8.18
CA LEU A 58 -8.92 -1.25 6.95
C LEU A 58 -8.61 0.25 7.05
N GLN A 59 -9.53 1.05 7.58
CA GLN A 59 -9.34 2.49 7.77
C GLN A 59 -8.21 2.79 8.75
N GLU A 60 -8.12 2.06 9.86
CA GLU A 60 -7.02 2.18 10.80
C GLU A 60 -5.70 1.72 10.18
N TYR A 61 -5.73 0.61 9.44
CA TYR A 61 -4.55 0.09 8.78
C TYR A 61 -3.98 1.06 7.74
N ILE A 62 -4.84 1.69 6.93
CA ILE A 62 -4.41 2.70 5.93
C ILE A 62 -3.79 3.93 6.60
N LYS A 63 -4.23 4.27 7.82
CA LYS A 63 -3.63 5.36 8.62
C LYS A 63 -2.34 4.94 9.31
N SER A 64 -2.03 3.64 9.37
CA SER A 64 -0.83 3.14 10.04
C SER A 64 0.44 3.59 9.32
N PRO A 65 1.53 3.90 10.06
CA PRO A 65 2.81 4.26 9.46
C PRO A 65 3.36 3.14 8.57
N LYS A 66 3.08 1.89 8.92
CA LYS A 66 3.48 0.71 8.14
C LYS A 66 2.89 0.72 6.74
N PHE A 67 1.60 1.02 6.60
CA PHE A 67 0.96 1.12 5.30
C PHE A 67 1.44 2.37 4.55
N GLN A 68 1.45 3.53 5.21
CA GLN A 68 1.85 4.79 4.58
C GLN A 68 3.26 4.73 4.01
N SER A 69 4.23 4.21 4.78
CA SER A 69 5.61 4.07 4.28
C SER A 69 5.69 3.12 3.08
N ALA A 70 4.99 1.99 3.12
CA ALA A 70 5.01 1.03 2.01
C ALA A 70 4.30 1.59 0.76
N TYR A 71 3.19 2.31 0.94
CA TYR A 71 2.42 2.92 -0.12
C TYR A 71 3.17 4.09 -0.76
N ASP A 72 3.79 4.96 0.04
CA ASP A 72 4.60 6.07 -0.48
C ASP A 72 5.76 5.56 -1.35
N VAL A 73 6.45 4.50 -0.92
CA VAL A 73 7.49 3.86 -1.74
C VAL A 73 6.89 3.30 -3.03
N HIS A 74 5.75 2.62 -2.94
CA HIS A 74 5.06 2.09 -4.11
C HIS A 74 4.68 3.21 -5.11
N GLN A 75 4.18 4.35 -4.63
CA GLN A 75 3.88 5.50 -5.49
C GLN A 75 5.15 6.01 -6.18
N ILE A 76 6.25 6.20 -5.45
CA ILE A 76 7.53 6.64 -6.04
C ILE A 76 7.99 5.69 -7.14
N LEU A 77 7.87 4.38 -6.94
CA LEU A 77 8.24 3.38 -7.94
C LEU A 77 7.31 3.41 -9.16
N MET A 78 5.99 3.57 -8.95
CA MET A 78 5.03 3.71 -10.05
C MET A 78 5.23 4.99 -10.87
N GLU A 79 5.61 6.09 -10.22
CA GLU A 79 5.91 7.35 -10.89
C GLU A 79 7.26 7.32 -11.62
N ASN A 80 8.14 6.37 -11.29
CA ASN A 80 9.49 6.25 -11.84
C ASN A 80 9.81 4.80 -12.27
N PRO A 81 9.03 4.20 -13.20
CA PRO A 81 9.15 2.77 -13.54
C PRO A 81 10.46 2.42 -14.27
N ASP A 82 11.06 3.40 -14.96
CA ASP A 82 12.33 3.27 -15.66
C ASP A 82 13.55 3.47 -14.75
N VAL A 83 13.38 4.04 -13.55
CA VAL A 83 14.50 4.42 -12.69
C VAL A 83 15.01 3.27 -11.84
N PHE A 84 14.10 2.51 -11.24
CA PHE A 84 14.43 1.51 -10.23
C PHE A 84 14.25 0.09 -10.75
N GLU A 85 15.08 -0.82 -10.26
CA GLU A 85 14.96 -2.26 -10.46
C GLU A 85 14.92 -2.96 -9.10
N GLU A 86 14.07 -3.97 -8.94
CA GLU A 86 13.99 -4.75 -7.71
C GLU A 86 15.14 -5.76 -7.66
N LEU A 87 16.05 -5.59 -6.69
CA LEU A 87 17.14 -6.53 -6.45
C LEU A 87 16.72 -7.60 -5.44
N ASN A 88 16.07 -7.17 -4.36
CA ASN A 88 15.42 -8.06 -3.39
C ASN A 88 14.31 -7.30 -2.64
N LYS A 89 13.67 -7.96 -1.67
CA LYS A 89 12.53 -7.40 -0.91
C LYS A 89 12.82 -6.03 -0.28
N ASN A 90 14.06 -5.76 0.12
CA ASN A 90 14.44 -4.56 0.86
C ASN A 90 15.37 -3.61 0.08
N LEU A 91 15.88 -4.04 -1.07
CA LEU A 91 16.89 -3.31 -1.85
C LEU A 91 16.44 -3.09 -3.29
N LEU A 92 16.68 -1.87 -3.76
CA LEU A 92 16.39 -1.40 -5.10
C LEU A 92 17.71 -0.98 -5.77
N GLY A 93 17.89 -1.35 -7.03
CA GLY A 93 18.93 -0.81 -7.89
C GLY A 93 18.41 0.43 -8.61
N CYS A 94 19.26 1.43 -8.84
CA CYS A 94 18.95 2.52 -9.77
C CYS A 94 19.66 2.31 -11.11
N LYS A 95 18.91 2.28 -12.21
CA LYS A 95 19.46 2.02 -13.57
C LYS A 95 20.43 3.12 -14.04
N TYR A 96 20.20 4.36 -13.65
CA TYR A 96 21.02 5.51 -14.05
C TYR A 96 22.34 5.62 -13.28
N THR A 97 22.27 5.45 -11.95
CA THR A 97 23.44 5.65 -11.08
C THR A 97 24.14 4.35 -10.70
N ARG A 98 23.52 3.19 -11.00
CA ARG A 98 23.95 1.85 -10.61
C ARG A 98 24.14 1.68 -9.10
N ARG A 99 23.49 2.54 -8.29
CA ARG A 99 23.54 2.46 -6.83
C ARG A 99 22.47 1.49 -6.32
N VAL A 100 22.83 0.77 -5.27
CA VAL A 100 21.89 0.00 -4.45
C VAL A 100 21.34 0.92 -3.36
N LEU A 101 20.03 0.93 -3.20
CA LEU A 101 19.28 1.79 -2.32
C LEU A 101 18.36 0.94 -1.44
N SER A 102 18.17 1.36 -0.21
CA SER A 102 17.15 0.77 0.67
C SER A 102 15.75 1.14 0.16
N ARG A 103 14.79 0.23 0.34
CA ARG A 103 13.37 0.42 0.04
C ARG A 103 12.68 1.30 1.10
N ASP A 104 13.18 2.52 1.23
CA ASP A 104 12.73 3.55 2.16
C ASP A 104 12.41 4.85 1.40
N ARG A 105 11.31 5.50 1.80
CA ARG A 105 10.82 6.73 1.17
C ARG A 105 11.89 7.82 1.15
N GLN A 106 12.52 8.10 2.29
CA GLN A 106 13.46 9.20 2.40
C GLN A 106 14.70 8.95 1.53
N THR A 107 15.20 7.71 1.53
CA THR A 107 16.35 7.28 0.72
C THR A 107 16.07 7.47 -0.77
N LEU A 108 14.90 7.05 -1.24
CA LEU A 108 14.49 7.19 -2.64
C LEU A 108 14.33 8.65 -3.04
N LEU A 109 13.66 9.47 -2.22
CA LEU A 109 13.50 10.90 -2.49
C LEU A 109 14.84 11.64 -2.51
N ASN A 110 15.72 11.34 -1.56
CA ASN A 110 17.07 11.93 -1.53
C ASN A 110 17.88 11.52 -2.76
N HIS A 111 17.68 10.29 -3.25
CA HIS A 111 18.34 9.81 -4.45
C HIS A 111 17.84 10.53 -5.71
N LEU A 112 16.52 10.58 -5.91
CA LEU A 112 15.88 11.21 -7.07
C LEU A 112 16.19 12.71 -7.14
N ASN A 113 16.24 13.39 -6.00
CA ASN A 113 16.61 14.81 -5.94
C ASN A 113 18.13 15.04 -5.88
N GLY A 114 18.92 13.97 -5.86
CA GLY A 114 20.37 14.04 -5.75
C GLY A 114 21.02 14.56 -7.03
N LYS A 115 22.00 15.45 -6.89
CA LYS A 115 22.77 16.03 -8.02
C LYS A 115 23.33 14.95 -8.97
N LEU A 116 23.80 13.83 -8.41
CA LEU A 116 24.36 12.73 -9.20
C LEU A 116 23.30 12.08 -10.08
N PHE A 117 22.11 11.83 -9.54
CA PHE A 117 21.00 11.22 -10.28
C PHE A 117 20.55 12.15 -11.40
N LEU A 118 20.25 13.40 -11.10
CA LEU A 118 19.82 14.40 -12.10
C LEU A 118 20.84 14.53 -13.24
N ARG A 119 22.13 14.55 -12.92
CA ARG A 119 23.20 14.63 -13.93
C ARG A 119 23.31 13.37 -14.79
N LYS A 120 23.04 12.19 -14.23
CA LYS A 120 23.07 10.91 -14.97
C LYS A 120 21.82 10.75 -15.83
N LYS A 121 20.64 11.09 -15.29
CA LYS A 121 19.35 11.06 -16.00
C LYS A 121 19.35 12.02 -17.20
N ALA A 122 19.98 13.19 -17.10
CA ALA A 122 20.06 14.13 -18.22
C ALA A 122 21.06 13.71 -19.33
N LYS A 123 21.87 12.68 -19.10
CA LYS A 123 22.93 12.22 -20.03
C LYS A 123 22.61 10.91 -20.73
N GLY A 124 21.60 10.17 -20.27
CA GLY A 124 21.12 8.92 -20.84
C GLY A 124 19.70 9.08 -21.32
#